data_AF-A0A5N0GYJ6-F1
#
_entry.id   AF-A0A5N0GYJ6-F1
#
_cell.length_a   1.000
_cell.length_b   1.000
_cell.length_c   1.000
_cell.angle_alpha   90.00
_cell.angle_beta   90.00
_cell.angle_gamma   90.00
#
_symmetry.space_group_name_H-M   'P 1'
#
loop_
_entity.id
_entity.type
_entity.pdbx_description
1 polymer ?
#
loop_
_entity_poly.entity_id
_entity_poly.type
_entity_poly.pdbx_seq_one_letter_code
_entity_poly.pdbx_strand_id
1 'polypeptide(L)' 'CADDGDRPKAVVAAAEPFLAAEALAEIEAGLAALGATGAGEQVHRLVVGSLPVASVLTVGLGQPRYEWP' A
#
# COMPACT_ATOMS: atom_id res chain seq x y z
N CYS A 1 -24.59 -14.04 0.38
CA CYS A 1 -23.73 -13.10 1.11
C CYS A 1 -22.33 -13.29 0.56
N ALA A 2 -21.79 -12.32 -0.18
CA ALA A 2 -20.47 -12.45 -0.79
C ALA A 2 -19.42 -12.32 0.32
N ASP A 3 -18.56 -13.33 0.40
CA ASP A 3 -17.39 -13.34 1.26
C ASP A 3 -16.40 -12.28 0.73
N ASP A 4 -16.43 -11.10 1.34
CA ASP A 4 -15.55 -9.98 1.05
C ASP A 4 -14.21 -10.09 1.83
N GLY A 5 -13.99 -11.23 2.48
CA GLY A 5 -12.91 -11.46 3.45
C GLY A 5 -11.57 -11.92 2.86
N ASP A 6 -11.56 -12.44 1.63
CA ASP A 6 -10.36 -13.07 1.02
C ASP A 6 -9.90 -12.37 -0.26
N ARG A 7 -10.16 -11.06 -0.41
CA ARG A 7 -9.58 -10.29 -1.52
C ARG A 7 -8.18 -9.82 -1.14
N PRO A 8 -7.14 -10.11 -1.95
CA PRO A 8 -5.78 -9.69 -1.64
C PRO A 8 -5.72 -8.17 -1.53
N LYS A 9 -5.29 -7.67 -0.37
CA LYS A 9 -5.11 -6.24 -0.10
C LYS A 9 -3.63 -5.91 -0.03
N ALA A 10 -3.23 -4.84 -0.70
CA ALA A 10 -1.87 -4.32 -0.60
C ALA A 10 -1.56 -3.84 0.83
N VAL A 11 -0.42 -4.28 1.36
CA VAL A 11 0.15 -3.86 2.66
C VAL A 11 1.53 -3.24 2.39
N VAL A 12 1.88 -2.19 3.13
CA VAL A 12 3.17 -1.51 2.95
C VAL A 12 4.28 -2.29 3.66
N ALA A 13 5.31 -2.69 2.91
CA ALA A 13 6.29 -3.69 3.36
C ALA A 13 7.26 -3.22 4.47
N ALA A 14 7.51 -1.91 4.62
CA ALA A 14 8.51 -1.39 5.56
C ALA A 14 8.20 0.06 5.99
N ALA A 15 7.10 0.23 6.74
CA ALA A 15 6.63 1.56 7.12
C ALA A 15 7.39 2.18 8.30
N GLU A 16 7.79 1.40 9.32
CA GLU A 16 8.51 1.92 10.47
C GLU A 16 10.03 1.76 10.32
N PRO A 17 10.84 2.76 10.72
CA PRO A 17 10.49 4.00 11.42
C PRO A 17 10.18 5.21 10.50
N PHE A 18 9.96 4.99 9.20
CA PHE A 18 9.97 6.06 8.18
C PHE A 18 8.64 6.81 8.03
N LEU A 19 7.52 6.16 8.33
CA LEU A 19 6.16 6.69 8.21
C LEU A 19 5.42 6.55 9.55
N ALA A 20 4.69 7.59 9.92
CA ALA A 20 3.78 7.53 11.06
C ALA A 20 2.62 6.54 10.78
N ALA A 21 2.12 5.89 11.83
CA ALA A 21 1.03 4.91 11.72
C ALA A 21 -0.25 5.49 11.06
N GLU A 22 -0.51 6.78 11.25
CA GLU A 22 -1.66 7.47 10.62
C GLU A 22 -1.50 7.59 9.10
N ALA A 23 -0.31 7.99 8.63
CA ALA A 23 0.01 8.03 7.21
C ALA A 23 -0.03 6.63 6.57
N LEU A 24 0.42 5.61 7.30
CA LEU A 24 0.33 4.22 6.88
C LEU A 24 -1.13 3.77 6.68
N ALA A 25 -1.98 4.04 7.67
CA ALA A 25 -3.39 3.70 7.60
C ALA A 25 -4.11 4.42 6.43
N GLU A 26 -3.80 5.69 6.19
CA GLU A 26 -4.32 6.45 5.04
C GLU A 26 -3.89 5.83 3.70
N ILE A 27 -2.62 5.44 3.55
CA ILE A 27 -2.10 4.80 2.34
C ILE A 27 -2.84 3.48 2.10
N GLU A 28 -2.94 2.61 3.11
CA GLU A 28 -3.58 1.31 2.96
C GLU A 28 -5.09 1.40 2.70
N ALA A 29 -5.76 2.41 3.27
CA ALA A 29 -7.16 2.70 2.98
C ALA A 29 -7.33 3.16 1.52
N GLY A 30 -6.46 4.05 1.04
CA GLY A 30 -6.43 4.50 -0.35
C GLY A 30 -6.17 3.36 -1.33
N LEU A 31 -5.22 2.46 -1.00
CA LEU A 31 -4.92 1.27 -1.79
C LEU A 31 -6.10 0.30 -1.85
N ALA A 32 -6.77 0.05 -0.72
CA ALA A 32 -7.96 -0.80 -0.69
C ALA A 32 -9.10 -0.24 -1.55
N ALA A 33 -9.32 1.08 -1.51
CA ALA A 33 -10.34 1.73 -2.34
C ALA A 33 -10.05 1.62 -3.85
N LEU A 34 -8.76 1.54 -4.22
CA LEU A 34 -8.32 1.31 -5.60
C LEU A 34 -8.28 -0.18 -5.99
N GLY A 35 -8.61 -1.10 -5.07
CA GLY A 35 -8.50 -2.54 -5.31
C GLY A 35 -7.06 -3.03 -5.49
N ALA A 36 -6.09 -2.32 -4.91
CA ALA A 36 -4.68 -2.69 -5.01
C ALA A 36 -4.41 -3.99 -4.24
N THR A 37 -3.72 -4.91 -4.89
CA THR A 37 -3.44 -6.25 -4.35
C THR A 37 -2.00 -6.43 -3.90
N GLY A 38 -1.10 -5.52 -4.31
CA GLY A 38 0.34 -5.62 -4.06
C GLY A 38 1.06 -6.53 -5.05
N ALA A 39 0.37 -6.97 -6.11
CA ALA A 39 0.97 -7.76 -7.18
C ALA A 39 2.15 -7.00 -7.84
N GLY A 40 3.14 -7.75 -8.32
CA GLY A 40 4.27 -7.16 -9.04
C GLY A 40 3.79 -6.24 -10.16
N GLU A 41 4.54 -5.16 -10.41
CA GLU A 41 4.28 -4.19 -11.49
C GLU A 41 3.03 -3.31 -11.29
N GLN A 42 2.25 -3.51 -10.22
CA GLN A 42 1.19 -2.57 -9.86
C GLN A 42 1.79 -1.24 -9.40
N VAL A 43 1.31 -0.14 -9.98
CA VAL A 43 1.72 1.20 -9.61
C VAL A 43 0.46 2.03 -9.37
N HIS A 44 0.35 2.60 -8.16
CA HIS A 44 -0.74 3.50 -7.81
C HIS A 44 -0.19 4.83 -7.34
N ARG A 45 -0.87 5.90 -7.76
CA ARG A 45 -0.61 7.25 -7.28
C ARG A 45 -1.71 7.66 -6.32
N LEU A 46 -1.30 8.08 -5.13
CA LEU A 46 -2.17 8.48 -4.04
C LEU A 46 -1.83 9.91 -3.60
N VAL A 47 -2.82 10.61 -3.05
CA VAL A 47 -2.62 11.83 -2.28
C VAL A 47 -2.90 11.46 -0.82
N VAL A 48 -1.92 11.67 0.04
CA VAL A 48 -1.98 11.31 1.47
C VAL A 48 -1.85 12.61 2.26
N GLY A 49 -2.91 12.98 2.98
CA GLY A 49 -3.03 14.31 3.56
C GLY A 49 -2.08 14.54 4.74
N SER A 50 -1.74 13.47 5.45
CA SER A 50 -0.81 13.50 6.58
C SER A 50 0.67 13.61 6.20
N LEU A 51 1.03 13.46 4.91
CA LEU A 51 2.41 13.55 4.46
C LEU A 51 2.72 14.91 3.80
N PRO A 52 3.91 15.49 4.02
CA PRO A 52 4.30 16.78 3.44
C PRO A 52 4.74 16.65 1.96
N VAL A 53 4.03 15.85 1.17
CA VAL A 53 4.33 15.59 -0.25
C VAL A 53 3.07 15.73 -1.09
N ALA A 54 3.22 16.20 -2.34
CA ALA A 54 2.08 16.40 -3.24
C ALA A 54 1.50 15.08 -3.79
N SER A 55 2.31 14.01 -3.83
CA SER A 55 1.83 12.69 -4.22
C SER A 55 2.75 11.57 -3.74
N VAL A 56 2.13 10.43 -3.44
CA VAL A 56 2.80 9.18 -3.07
C VAL A 56 2.64 8.19 -4.23
N LEU A 57 3.74 7.54 -4.60
CA LEU A 57 3.76 6.47 -5.59
C LEU A 57 4.00 5.14 -4.87
N THR A 58 3.05 4.23 -4.93
CA THR A 58 3.17 2.88 -4.36
C THR A 58 3.50 1.89 -5.45
N VAL A 59 4.51 1.05 -5.24
CA VAL A 59 4.92 0.00 -6.19
C VAL A 59 4.67 -1.37 -5.57
N GLY A 60 3.92 -2.20 -6.29
CA GLY A 60 3.64 -3.56 -5.92
C GLY A 60 4.89 -4.43 -6.05
N LEU A 61 5.30 -5.01 -4.93
CA LEU A 61 6.50 -5.84 -4.84
C LEU A 61 6.22 -7.31 -5.21
N GLY A 62 4.96 -7.70 -5.37
CA GLY A 62 4.58 -9.09 -5.58
C GLY A 62 4.75 -9.93 -4.32
N GLN A 63 5.12 -11.20 -4.48
CA GLN A 63 5.31 -12.11 -3.35
C GLN A 63 6.38 -11.59 -2.37
N PRO A 64 6.19 -11.78 -1.05
CA PRO A 64 7.17 -11.36 -0.05
C PRO A 64 8.53 -11.99 -0.36
N ARG A 65 9.53 -11.14 -0.50
CA ARG A 65 10.92 -11.52 -0.73
C ARG A 65 11.75 -10.94 0.37
N TYR A 66 12.48 -11.81 1.07
CA TYR A 66 13.25 -11.47 2.26
C TYR A 66 14.53 -10.67 1.92
N GLU A 67 14.98 -10.73 0.66
CA GLU A 67 16.18 -10.04 0.20
C GLU A 67 16.02 -9.60 -1.27
N TRP A 68 16.58 -8.43 -1.59
CA TRP A 68 16.69 -7.90 -2.95
C TRP A 68 18.16 -7.90 -3.37
N PRO A 69 18.51 -8.26 -4.62
CA PRO A 69 19.89 -8.23 -5.12
C PRO A 69 20.44 -6.80 -5.29
#